data_AF-A0A2E4PSA7-F1
#
_entry.id   AF-A0A2E4PSA7-F1
#
_cell.length_a   1.000
_cell.length_b   1.000
_cell.length_c   1.000
_cell.angle_alpha   90.00
_cell.angle_beta   90.00
_cell.angle_gamma   90.00
#
_symmetry.space_group_name_H-M   'P 1'
#
loop_
_entity.id
_entity.type
_entity.pdbx_description
1 polymer ?
#
loop_
_entity_poly.entity_id
_entity_poly.type
_entity_poly.pdbx_seq_one_letter_code
_entity_poly.pdbx_strand_id
1 'polypeptide(L)'
;MYEIPMGMTIRDVLEKIGGGVSEGERIKVLQAGGPLNGLLGEDAFDTMIDFDAMSEAGASIGSGGIIVGNETTNVVDLLRNLIAFNQFESCGKCFPCRLGNTHMLEILDRMCQNKAKSSDLALIERVGVSMKAGSLCGHGQLGFNPIASALKYFGDEIEACLAGDLPTPGVFGDGTMILPTRTRP
;
A
#
# COMPACT_ATOMS: atom_id res chain seq x y z
N MET A 1 6.77 -21.38 2.33
CA MET A 1 7.97 -20.52 2.47
C MET A 1 9.05 -21.14 1.61
N TYR A 2 9.66 -20.35 0.73
CA TYR A 2 10.72 -20.80 -0.16
C TYR A 2 11.98 -20.00 0.11
N GLU A 3 13.12 -20.66 0.12
CA GLU A 3 14.43 -20.01 0.10
C GLU A 3 14.86 -19.84 -1.36
N ILE A 4 15.25 -18.64 -1.74
CA ILE A 4 15.61 -18.29 -3.12
C ILE A 4 16.93 -17.52 -3.12
N PRO A 5 17.75 -17.64 -4.18
CA PRO A 5 18.92 -16.78 -4.33
C PRO A 5 18.51 -15.33 -4.57
N MET A 6 19.29 -14.39 -4.01
CA MET A 6 19.18 -12.96 -4.38
C MET A 6 19.49 -12.76 -5.86
N GLY A 7 18.90 -11.74 -6.48
CA GLY A 7 19.07 -11.42 -7.90
C GLY A 7 18.10 -12.11 -8.85
N MET A 8 17.20 -12.98 -8.35
CA MET A 8 16.05 -13.43 -9.15
C MET A 8 15.09 -12.26 -9.40
N THR A 9 14.40 -12.26 -10.54
CA THR A 9 13.35 -11.26 -10.79
C THR A 9 12.11 -11.55 -9.95
N ILE A 10 11.34 -10.51 -9.63
CA ILE A 10 10.03 -10.66 -8.99
C ILE A 10 9.16 -11.64 -9.80
N ARG A 11 9.10 -11.46 -11.13
CA ARG A 11 8.35 -12.31 -12.04
C ARG A 11 8.71 -13.78 -11.91
N ASP A 12 10.01 -14.10 -11.92
CA ASP A 12 10.46 -15.48 -11.76
C ASP A 12 9.99 -16.09 -10.43
N VAL A 13 10.07 -15.32 -9.34
CA VAL A 13 9.60 -15.80 -8.04
C VAL A 13 8.10 -16.04 -8.04
N LEU A 14 7.30 -15.14 -8.63
CA LEU A 14 5.85 -15.27 -8.65
C LEU A 14 5.39 -16.43 -9.55
N GLU A 15 5.91 -16.51 -10.77
CA GLU A 15 5.43 -17.44 -11.80
C GLU A 15 6.09 -18.83 -11.69
N LYS A 16 7.39 -18.90 -11.39
CA LYS A 16 8.14 -20.18 -11.38
C LYS A 16 8.15 -20.86 -10.02
N ILE A 17 8.06 -20.09 -8.93
CA ILE A 17 8.16 -20.62 -7.55
C ILE A 17 6.81 -20.51 -6.83
N GLY A 18 6.15 -19.36 -6.92
CA GLY A 18 4.86 -19.08 -6.29
C GLY A 18 3.68 -19.80 -6.95
N GLY A 19 3.84 -20.28 -8.19
CA GLY A 19 2.79 -20.97 -8.94
C GLY A 19 1.78 -20.04 -9.62
N GLY A 20 2.04 -18.72 -9.64
CA GLY A 20 1.18 -17.73 -10.27
C GLY A 20 -0.15 -17.49 -9.54
N VAL A 21 -1.17 -17.08 -10.30
CA VAL A 21 -2.56 -16.89 -9.84
C VAL A 21 -3.47 -17.94 -10.46
N SER A 22 -4.75 -17.94 -10.07
CA SER A 22 -5.76 -18.82 -10.64
C SER A 22 -5.83 -18.72 -12.17
N GLU A 23 -6.21 -19.82 -12.83
CA GLU A 23 -6.24 -19.92 -14.28
C GLU A 23 -7.10 -18.82 -14.91
N GLY A 24 -6.52 -18.07 -15.85
CA GLY A 24 -7.18 -16.95 -16.54
C GLY A 24 -7.04 -15.59 -15.85
N GLU A 25 -6.44 -15.52 -14.66
CA GLU A 25 -6.16 -14.26 -13.97
C GLU A 25 -4.72 -13.78 -14.19
N ARG A 26 -4.48 -12.50 -13.89
CA ARG A 26 -3.13 -11.91 -13.85
C ARG A 26 -2.87 -11.26 -12.50
N ILE A 27 -1.60 -11.26 -12.10
CA ILE A 27 -1.15 -10.53 -10.92
C ILE A 27 -1.11 -9.06 -11.27
N LYS A 28 -1.91 -8.25 -10.57
CA LYS A 28 -2.02 -6.80 -10.77
C LYS A 28 -1.09 -6.02 -9.84
N VAL A 29 -0.98 -6.47 -8.59
CA VAL A 29 -0.29 -5.73 -7.54
C VAL A 29 0.55 -6.66 -6.68
N LEU A 30 1.72 -6.17 -6.28
CA LEU A 30 2.60 -6.83 -5.34
C LEU A 30 2.98 -5.89 -4.20
N GLN A 31 2.90 -6.39 -2.97
CA GLN A 31 3.42 -5.74 -1.77
C GLN A 31 4.62 -6.57 -1.27
N ALA A 32 5.81 -5.99 -1.28
CA ALA A 32 7.04 -6.63 -0.79
C ALA A 32 7.47 -6.05 0.57
N GLY A 33 8.07 -6.84 1.45
CA GLY A 33 8.79 -6.37 2.65
C GLY A 33 7.94 -5.89 3.83
N GLY A 34 6.61 -6.01 3.75
CA GLY A 34 5.65 -5.69 4.82
C GLY A 34 4.82 -4.42 4.57
N PRO A 35 3.87 -4.11 5.47
CA PRO A 35 2.82 -3.10 5.24
C PRO A 35 3.30 -1.64 5.16
N LEU A 36 4.56 -1.38 5.50
CA LEU A 36 5.21 -0.07 5.37
C LEU A 36 5.88 0.14 4.01
N ASN A 37 5.90 -0.88 3.15
CA ASN A 37 6.57 -0.81 1.86
C ASN A 37 5.60 -0.55 0.71
N GLY A 38 6.16 -0.14 -0.42
CA GLY A 38 5.40 0.21 -1.62
C GLY A 38 4.59 -0.95 -2.21
N LEU A 39 3.54 -0.56 -2.93
CA LEU A 39 2.83 -1.40 -3.88
C LEU A 39 3.50 -1.29 -5.25
N LEU A 40 3.87 -2.41 -5.85
CA LEU A 40 4.45 -2.50 -7.18
C LEU A 40 3.38 -2.98 -8.17
N GLY A 41 3.30 -2.31 -9.33
CA GLY A 41 2.53 -2.77 -10.48
C GLY A 41 3.31 -3.76 -11.34
N GLU A 42 2.64 -4.32 -12.35
CA GLU A 42 3.22 -5.31 -13.26
C GLU A 42 4.49 -4.81 -13.97
N ASP A 43 4.56 -3.51 -14.29
CA ASP A 43 5.73 -2.86 -14.90
C ASP A 43 7.02 -3.01 -14.09
N ALA A 44 6.91 -3.28 -12.78
CA ALA A 44 8.06 -3.49 -11.90
C ALA A 44 8.42 -4.97 -11.70
N PHE A 45 7.70 -5.93 -12.29
CA PHE A 45 7.92 -7.35 -12.00
C PHE A 45 9.22 -7.90 -12.59
N ASP A 46 9.84 -7.22 -13.54
CA ASP A 46 11.16 -7.60 -14.04
C ASP A 46 12.30 -7.04 -13.17
N THR A 47 11.98 -6.35 -12.07
CA THR A 47 12.95 -5.88 -11.08
C THR A 47 13.60 -7.06 -10.37
N MET A 48 14.93 -7.00 -10.20
CA MET A 48 15.68 -7.97 -9.42
C MET A 48 15.39 -7.82 -7.93
N ILE A 49 15.22 -8.94 -7.24
CA ILE A 49 15.12 -9.00 -5.79
C ILE A 49 16.54 -8.86 -5.22
N ASP A 50 16.95 -7.59 -5.08
CA ASP A 50 18.11 -7.14 -4.31
C ASP A 50 17.75 -5.86 -3.53
N PHE A 51 18.68 -5.32 -2.73
CA PHE A 51 18.39 -4.16 -1.89
C PHE A 51 18.20 -2.87 -2.69
N ASP A 52 18.98 -2.66 -3.74
CA ASP A 52 19.06 -1.38 -4.45
C ASP A 52 17.94 -1.29 -5.50
N ALA A 53 17.79 -2.30 -6.34
CA ALA A 53 16.76 -2.37 -7.37
C ALA A 53 15.35 -2.32 -6.78
N MET A 54 15.11 -3.01 -5.65
CA MET A 54 13.82 -2.94 -4.95
C MET A 54 13.55 -1.53 -4.41
N SER A 55 14.57 -0.86 -3.84
CA SER A 55 14.44 0.51 -3.34
C SER A 55 14.15 1.50 -4.46
N GLU A 56 14.79 1.34 -5.62
CA GLU A 56 14.54 2.16 -6.82
C GLU A 56 13.14 1.94 -7.39
N ALA A 57 12.64 0.70 -7.33
CA ALA A 57 11.28 0.38 -7.70
C ALA A 57 10.23 0.96 -6.73
N GLY A 58 10.62 1.43 -5.54
CA GLY A 58 9.71 1.99 -4.54
C GLY A 58 9.25 0.99 -3.47
N ALA A 59 9.89 -0.17 -3.40
CA ALA A 59 9.63 -1.20 -2.39
C ALA A 59 10.90 -1.48 -1.56
N SER A 60 10.85 -2.46 -0.67
CA SER A 60 12.05 -3.06 -0.10
C SER A 60 11.82 -4.54 0.15
N ILE A 61 12.90 -5.30 0.25
CA ILE A 61 12.81 -6.73 0.57
C ILE A 61 12.27 -6.93 2.00
N GLY A 62 12.59 -6.03 2.92
CA GLY A 62 12.17 -6.10 4.33
C GLY A 62 12.45 -7.47 4.95
N SER A 63 11.39 -8.14 5.41
CA SER A 63 11.44 -9.50 5.97
C SER A 63 11.42 -10.62 4.92
N GLY A 64 11.39 -10.30 3.62
CA GLY A 64 11.19 -11.27 2.53
C GLY A 64 9.73 -11.67 2.29
N GLY A 65 8.78 -11.04 2.99
CA GLY A 65 7.35 -11.29 2.79
C GLY A 65 6.85 -10.65 1.49
N ILE A 66 6.14 -11.42 0.67
CA ILE A 66 5.50 -10.97 -0.57
C ILE A 66 4.02 -11.30 -0.50
N ILE A 67 3.17 -10.30 -0.74
CA ILE A 67 1.72 -10.44 -0.89
C ILE A 67 1.36 -10.02 -2.32
N VAL A 68 0.56 -10.83 -3.01
CA VAL A 68 0.10 -10.56 -4.38
C VAL A 68 -1.41 -10.40 -4.42
N GLY A 69 -1.88 -9.50 -5.27
CA GLY A 69 -3.29 -9.31 -5.61
C GLY A 69 -3.51 -9.45 -7.12
N ASN A 70 -4.62 -10.08 -7.50
CA ASN A 70 -5.03 -10.24 -8.89
C ASN A 70 -5.79 -8.99 -9.40
N GLU A 71 -6.29 -9.04 -10.64
CA GLU A 71 -7.03 -7.95 -11.28
C GLU A 71 -8.29 -7.51 -10.52
N THR A 72 -8.89 -8.39 -9.72
CA THR A 72 -10.09 -8.07 -8.91
C THR A 72 -9.77 -7.30 -7.63
N THR A 73 -8.49 -7.13 -7.30
CA THR A 73 -8.05 -6.39 -6.11
C THR A 73 -8.26 -4.89 -6.32
N ASN A 74 -9.06 -4.28 -5.45
CA ASN A 74 -9.19 -2.83 -5.35
C ASN A 74 -7.96 -2.26 -4.62
N VAL A 75 -7.13 -1.50 -5.34
CA VAL A 75 -5.85 -0.99 -4.81
C VAL A 75 -6.08 0.06 -3.72
N VAL A 76 -7.12 0.88 -3.83
CA VAL A 76 -7.42 1.91 -2.83
C VAL A 76 -7.87 1.27 -1.52
N ASP A 77 -8.64 0.19 -1.56
CA ASP A 77 -9.00 -0.57 -0.36
C ASP A 77 -7.82 -1.31 0.25
N LEU A 78 -6.92 -1.85 -0.59
CA LEU A 78 -5.66 -2.42 -0.10
C LEU A 78 -4.81 -1.36 0.62
N LEU A 79 -4.65 -0.17 0.03
CA LEU A 79 -3.97 0.95 0.70
C LEU A 79 -4.64 1.31 2.01
N ARG A 80 -5.97 1.39 2.04
CA ARG A 80 -6.74 1.67 3.24
C ARG A 80 -6.42 0.66 4.35
N ASN A 81 -6.33 -0.63 4.02
CA ASN A 81 -5.93 -1.70 4.95
C ASN A 81 -4.49 -1.51 5.47
N LEU A 82 -3.54 -1.22 4.58
CA LEU A 82 -2.14 -1.01 4.96
C LEU A 82 -1.97 0.20 5.89
N ILE A 83 -2.66 1.31 5.58
CA ILE A 83 -2.62 2.51 6.42
C ILE A 83 -3.39 2.31 7.72
N ALA A 84 -4.49 1.54 7.73
CA ALA A 84 -5.18 1.16 8.96
C ALA A 84 -4.26 0.36 9.89
N PHE A 85 -3.48 -0.59 9.34
CA PHE A 85 -2.46 -1.30 10.09
C PHE A 85 -1.39 -0.34 10.64
N ASN A 86 -0.84 0.53 9.81
CA ASN A 86 0.18 1.50 10.23
C ASN A 86 -0.34 2.46 11.31
N GLN A 87 -1.61 2.87 11.17
CA GLN A 87 -2.33 3.66 12.15
C GLN A 87 -2.43 2.89 13.45
N PHE A 88 -2.87 1.64 13.45
CA PHE A 88 -3.04 0.82 14.65
C PHE A 88 -1.71 0.58 15.37
N GLU A 89 -0.67 0.16 14.65
CA GLU A 89 0.65 -0.22 15.18
C GLU A 89 1.53 0.95 15.63
N SER A 90 1.20 2.18 15.23
CA SER A 90 1.97 3.34 15.68
C SER A 90 2.11 3.37 17.23
N CYS A 91 3.28 3.74 17.73
CA CYS A 91 3.49 3.90 19.17
C CYS A 91 2.88 5.21 19.73
N GLY A 92 2.46 6.13 18.87
CA GLY A 92 1.81 7.40 19.26
C GLY A 92 2.77 8.50 19.73
N LYS A 93 4.08 8.24 19.82
CA LYS A 93 5.06 9.16 20.43
C LYS A 93 5.27 10.46 19.66
N CYS A 94 5.32 10.41 18.33
CA CYS A 94 5.55 11.61 17.49
C CYS A 94 4.26 12.05 16.80
N PHE A 95 3.96 13.35 16.86
CA PHE A 95 2.77 13.95 16.27
C PHE A 95 2.65 13.68 14.76
N PRO A 96 3.73 13.79 13.94
CA PRO A 96 3.63 13.53 12.51
C PRO A 96 3.13 12.11 12.22
N CYS A 97 3.73 11.08 12.83
CA CYS A 97 3.29 9.69 12.65
C CYS A 97 1.87 9.45 13.19
N ARG A 98 1.57 9.93 14.41
CA ARG A 98 0.30 9.64 15.07
C ARG A 98 -0.88 10.25 14.32
N LEU A 99 -0.80 11.54 14.00
CA LEU A 99 -1.88 12.27 13.33
C LEU A 99 -1.87 12.01 11.83
N GLY A 100 -0.69 11.87 11.24
CA GLY A 100 -0.56 11.65 9.80
C GLY A 100 -1.19 10.34 9.35
N ASN A 101 -0.94 9.22 10.04
CA ASN A 101 -1.61 7.95 9.71
C ASN A 101 -3.13 8.04 9.87
N THR A 102 -3.64 8.73 10.89
CA THR A 102 -5.08 8.96 11.06
C THR A 102 -5.66 9.76 9.89
N HIS A 103 -5.04 10.87 9.52
CA HIS A 103 -5.53 11.70 8.40
C HIS A 103 -5.46 10.96 7.05
N MET A 104 -4.38 10.21 6.79
CA MET A 104 -4.28 9.41 5.57
C MET A 104 -5.36 8.31 5.53
N LEU A 105 -5.62 7.64 6.66
CA LEU A 105 -6.69 6.66 6.77
C LEU A 105 -8.07 7.28 6.51
N GLU A 106 -8.37 8.44 7.10
CA GLU A 106 -9.65 9.14 6.88
C GLU A 106 -9.84 9.58 5.42
N ILE A 107 -8.76 9.93 4.72
CA ILE A 107 -8.81 10.26 3.29
C ILE A 107 -9.13 9.00 2.47
N LEU A 108 -8.40 7.91 2.69
CA LEU A 108 -8.62 6.65 1.98
C LEU A 108 -10.01 6.08 2.27
N ASP A 109 -10.49 6.22 3.50
CA ASP A 109 -11.84 5.79 3.88
C ASP A 109 -12.92 6.61 3.16
N ARG A 110 -12.73 7.92 2.99
CA ARG A 110 -13.62 8.74 2.15
C ARG A 110 -13.59 8.30 0.69
N MET A 111 -12.42 8.00 0.14
CA MET A 111 -12.28 7.49 -1.23
C MET A 111 -13.06 6.19 -1.40
N CYS A 112 -12.86 5.22 -0.51
CA CYS A 112 -13.59 3.95 -0.52
C CYS A 112 -15.10 4.08 -0.27
N GLN A 113 -15.59 5.21 0.24
CA GLN A 113 -17.03 5.47 0.43
C GLN A 113 -17.63 6.37 -0.66
N ASN A 114 -16.89 6.65 -1.74
CA ASN A 114 -17.30 7.61 -2.79
C ASN A 114 -17.63 9.01 -2.23
N LYS A 115 -16.90 9.43 -1.18
CA LYS A 115 -17.02 10.73 -0.52
C LYS A 115 -15.71 11.54 -0.62
N ALA A 116 -14.88 11.21 -1.60
CA ALA A 116 -13.62 11.90 -1.83
C ALA A 116 -13.84 13.37 -2.18
N LYS A 117 -12.88 14.21 -1.77
CA LYS A 117 -12.82 15.63 -2.14
C LYS A 117 -11.73 15.82 -3.18
N SER A 118 -11.91 16.80 -4.08
CA SER A 118 -10.89 17.16 -5.07
C SER A 118 -9.54 17.54 -4.46
N SER A 119 -9.51 17.98 -3.20
CA SER A 119 -8.29 18.33 -2.47
C SER A 119 -7.64 17.16 -1.72
N ASP A 120 -8.27 15.98 -1.68
CA ASP A 120 -7.82 14.86 -0.85
C ASP A 120 -6.46 14.31 -1.30
N LEU A 121 -6.21 14.25 -2.62
CA LEU A 121 -4.93 13.79 -3.16
C LEU A 121 -3.76 14.72 -2.80
N ALA A 122 -3.95 16.03 -2.99
CA ALA A 122 -2.94 17.01 -2.59
C ALA A 122 -2.77 17.09 -1.06
N LEU A 123 -3.79 16.72 -0.28
CA LEU A 123 -3.69 16.66 1.17
C LEU A 123 -2.93 15.42 1.64
N ILE A 124 -3.23 14.24 1.09
CA ILE A 124 -2.59 12.98 1.49
C ILE A 124 -1.08 13.02 1.22
N GLU A 125 -0.67 13.61 0.09
CA GLU A 125 0.74 13.78 -0.25
C GLU A 125 1.46 14.72 0.72
N ARG A 126 0.88 15.90 1.02
CA ARG A 126 1.47 16.85 1.97
C ARG A 126 1.62 16.26 3.37
N VAL A 127 0.62 15.51 3.83
CA VAL A 127 0.68 14.79 5.11
C VAL A 127 1.81 13.76 5.06
N GLY A 128 1.88 12.96 4.00
CA GLY A 128 2.90 11.93 3.80
C GLY A 128 4.33 12.45 3.80
N VAL A 129 4.60 13.52 3.05
CA VAL A 129 5.92 14.17 3.02
C VAL A 129 6.28 14.72 4.41
N SER A 130 5.32 15.31 5.12
CA SER A 130 5.53 15.80 6.49
C SER A 130 5.82 14.67 7.48
N MET A 131 5.15 13.52 7.34
CA MET A 131 5.42 12.32 8.13
C MET A 131 6.83 11.79 7.89
N LYS A 132 7.24 11.70 6.62
CA LYS A 132 8.57 11.24 6.23
C LYS A 132 9.68 12.07 6.86
N ALA A 133 9.53 13.39 6.86
CA ALA A 133 10.52 14.31 7.41
C ALA A 133 10.47 14.44 8.95
N GLY A 134 9.26 14.38 9.55
CA GLY A 134 9.05 14.73 10.95
C GLY A 134 8.96 13.56 11.93
N SER A 135 8.91 12.30 11.46
CA SER A 135 8.75 11.15 12.33
C SER A 135 10.06 10.68 12.97
N LEU A 136 9.98 10.21 14.22
CA LEU A 136 11.15 9.82 15.02
C LEU A 136 11.76 8.46 14.65
N CYS A 137 11.01 7.57 14.00
CA CYS A 137 11.46 6.22 13.68
C CYS A 137 11.01 5.78 12.27
N GLY A 138 11.58 4.68 11.79
CA GLY A 138 11.29 4.11 10.47
C GLY A 138 9.80 3.85 10.20
N HIS A 139 9.01 3.45 11.22
CA HIS A 139 7.56 3.26 11.07
C HIS A 139 6.85 4.52 10.58
N GLY A 140 7.13 5.66 11.21
CA GLY A 140 6.52 6.92 10.80
C GLY A 140 7.13 7.50 9.53
N GLN A 141 8.42 7.26 9.30
CA GLN A 141 9.12 7.76 8.12
C GLN A 141 8.70 7.04 6.83
N LEU A 142 8.41 5.74 6.93
CA LEU A 142 8.03 4.87 5.81
C LEU A 142 6.50 4.71 5.67
N GLY A 143 5.71 5.17 6.64
CA GLY A 143 4.24 4.99 6.63
C GLY A 143 3.52 5.58 5.41
N PHE A 144 4.15 6.52 4.69
CA PHE A 144 3.64 7.08 3.43
C PHE A 144 4.04 6.29 2.17
N ASN A 145 5.05 5.43 2.25
CA ASN A 145 5.58 4.71 1.07
C ASN A 145 4.53 3.87 0.32
N PRO A 146 3.58 3.17 0.97
CA PRO A 146 2.53 2.44 0.25
C PRO A 146 1.74 3.35 -0.69
N ILE A 147 1.34 4.54 -0.21
CA ILE A 147 0.60 5.53 -0.98
C ILE A 147 1.49 6.12 -2.07
N ALA A 148 2.72 6.54 -1.73
CA ALA A 148 3.65 7.13 -2.71
C ALA A 148 3.92 6.18 -3.89
N SER A 149 4.12 4.88 -3.60
CA SER A 149 4.30 3.87 -4.64
C SER A 149 3.02 3.63 -5.43
N ALA A 150 1.87 3.61 -4.76
CA ALA A 150 0.60 3.42 -5.46
C ALA A 150 0.24 4.59 -6.39
N LEU A 151 0.60 5.83 -6.04
CA LEU A 151 0.47 6.98 -6.95
C LEU A 151 1.32 6.81 -8.22
N LYS A 152 2.46 6.11 -8.12
CA LYS A 152 3.33 5.82 -9.28
C LYS A 152 2.76 4.74 -10.19
N TYR A 153 2.25 3.63 -9.63
CA TYR A 153 1.84 2.46 -10.42
C TYR A 153 0.33 2.34 -10.67
N PHE A 154 -0.49 3.00 -9.85
CA PHE A 154 -1.95 2.87 -9.85
C PHE A 154 -2.64 4.24 -9.82
N GLY A 155 -1.99 5.27 -10.39
CA GLY A 155 -2.54 6.63 -10.47
C GLY A 155 -3.92 6.67 -11.09
N ASP A 156 -4.11 5.99 -12.23
CA ASP A 156 -5.39 5.92 -12.95
C ASP A 156 -6.52 5.33 -12.09
N GLU A 157 -6.23 4.31 -11.27
CA GLU A 157 -7.22 3.69 -10.38
C GLU A 157 -7.57 4.62 -9.20
N ILE A 158 -6.59 5.35 -8.69
CA ILE A 158 -6.81 6.35 -7.64
C ILE A 158 -7.66 7.50 -8.20
N GLU A 159 -7.39 7.96 -9.43
CA GLU A 159 -8.19 8.97 -10.12
C GLU A 159 -9.62 8.50 -10.39
N ALA A 160 -9.80 7.26 -10.87
CA ALA A 160 -11.13 6.66 -11.04
C ALA A 160 -11.89 6.55 -9.70
N CYS A 161 -11.21 6.21 -8.61
CA CYS A 161 -11.81 6.20 -7.28
C CYS A 161 -12.24 7.61 -6.83
N LEU A 162 -11.42 8.63 -7.10
CA LEU A 162 -11.75 10.03 -6.82
C LEU A 162 -12.97 10.52 -7.62
N ALA A 163 -13.12 10.05 -8.86
CA ALA A 163 -14.28 10.34 -9.71
C ALA A 163 -15.56 9.57 -9.29
N GLY A 164 -15.43 8.53 -8.46
CA GLY A 164 -16.53 7.66 -8.07
C GLY A 164 -16.87 6.59 -9.11
N ASP A 165 -15.93 6.29 -10.01
CA ASP A 165 -16.11 5.34 -11.11
C ASP A 165 -15.85 3.89 -10.70
N LEU A 166 -15.29 3.67 -9.50
CA LEU A 166 -15.02 2.34 -8.96
C LEU A 166 -16.15 1.86 -8.03
N PRO A 167 -16.43 0.54 -8.02
CA PRO A 167 -17.37 -0.02 -7.06
C PRO A 167 -16.87 0.17 -5.63
N THR A 168 -17.81 0.43 -4.73
CA THR A 168 -17.52 0.60 -3.31
C THR A 168 -16.93 -0.69 -2.73
N PRO A 169 -15.68 -0.68 -2.22
CA PRO A 169 -15.04 -1.88 -1.70
C PRO A 169 -15.54 -2.26 -0.29
N GLY A 170 -14.95 -3.29 0.32
CA GLY A 170 -15.28 -3.75 1.67
C GLY A 170 -16.08 -5.06 1.69
N VAL A 171 -16.06 -5.73 2.86
CA VAL A 171 -16.65 -7.08 3.05
C VAL A 171 -18.16 -7.10 2.75
N PHE A 172 -18.84 -5.96 2.97
CA PHE A 172 -20.27 -5.82 2.72
C PHE A 172 -20.59 -5.08 1.40
N GLY A 173 -19.58 -4.66 0.63
CA GLY A 173 -19.77 -3.91 -0.62
C GLY A 173 -20.35 -2.49 -0.43
N ASP A 174 -20.29 -1.95 0.78
CA ASP A 174 -20.87 -0.65 1.15
C ASP A 174 -19.79 0.40 1.53
N GLY A 175 -18.52 0.06 1.33
CA GLY A 175 -17.39 0.92 1.67
C GLY A 175 -16.99 0.83 3.13
N THR A 176 -17.67 0.04 3.95
CA THR A 176 -17.31 -0.08 5.37
C THR A 176 -16.08 -0.97 5.57
N MET A 177 -15.25 -0.57 6.53
CA MET A 177 -14.11 -1.33 7.00
C MET A 177 -14.31 -1.69 8.47
N ILE A 178 -13.99 -2.92 8.84
CA ILE A 178 -13.92 -3.33 10.24
C ILE A 178 -12.62 -2.79 10.82
N LEU A 179 -12.70 -1.66 11.51
CA LEU A 179 -11.54 -1.04 12.14
C LEU A 179 -11.31 -1.64 13.54
N PRO A 180 -10.09 -2.09 13.86
CA PRO A 180 -9.76 -2.48 15.23
C PRO A 180 -9.79 -1.23 16.12
N THR A 181 -10.55 -1.27 17.21
CA THR A 181 -10.56 -0.18 18.20
C THR A 181 -9.19 -0.11 18.85
N ARG A 182 -8.50 1.03 18.68
CA ARG A 182 -7.26 1.28 19.42
C ARG A 182 -7.55 1.36 20.92
N THR A 183 -6.95 0.45 21.66
CA THR A 183 -7.03 0.41 23.13
C THR A 183 -5.94 1.24 23.81
N ARG A 184 -5.02 1.84 23.03
CA ARG A 184 -3.93 2.68 23.56
C ARG A 184 -4.42 4.12 23.75
N PRO A 185 -4.26 4.72 24.95
CA PRO A 185 -4.71 6.07 25.27
C PRO A 185 -3.93 7.16 24.51
#